data_AF-A0A967WBC4-F1
#
_entry.id   AF-A0A967WBC4-F1
#
_cell.length_a   1.000
_cell.length_b   1.000
_cell.length_c   1.000
_cell.angle_alpha   90.00
_cell.angle_beta   90.00
_cell.angle_gamma   90.00
#
_symmetry.space_group_name_H-M   'P 1'
#
loop_
_entity.id
_entity.type
_entity.pdbx_description
1 polymer ?
#
loop_
_entity_poly.entity_id
_entity_poly.type
_entity_poly.pdbx_seq_one_letter_code
_entity_poly.pdbx_strand_id
1 'polypeptide(L)'
;MGWRSVFFVTGSAGILVAALVFFGVREPRRGQAEPEMAGLEELSSTRIDWGAVKGLLKKPSFLVLLAQGFFGSFPWQVLIFWFFRYLEEERGYTADEAMVTMIVAIVPLSIGYFLGGAVGDFFFRRTPRGRLLTAMTG
;
A
#
# COMPACT_ATOMS: atom_id res chain seq x y z
N MET A 1 29.28 4.55 -10.58
CA MET A 1 28.04 4.39 -11.36
C MET A 1 27.23 5.67 -11.20
N GLY A 2 26.99 6.44 -12.26
CA GLY A 2 26.22 7.68 -12.15
C GLY A 2 24.71 7.41 -12.03
N TRP A 3 23.94 8.35 -11.48
CA TRP A 3 22.48 8.25 -11.27
C TRP A 3 21.71 7.79 -12.52
N ARG A 4 22.19 8.15 -13.73
CA ARG A 4 21.61 7.73 -15.02
C ARG A 4 21.60 6.22 -15.21
N SER A 5 22.67 5.54 -14.78
CA SER A 5 22.76 4.07 -14.89
C SER A 5 21.70 3.37 -14.04
N VAL A 6 21.38 3.94 -12.87
CA VAL A 6 20.31 3.43 -12.00
C VAL A 6 18.97 3.48 -12.72
N PHE A 7 18.64 4.58 -13.41
CA PHE A 7 17.40 4.70 -14.18
C PHE A 7 17.32 3.70 -15.35
N PHE A 8 18.42 3.43 -16.04
CA PHE A 8 18.41 2.43 -17.11
C PHE A 8 18.22 1.01 -16.57
N VAL A 9 18.86 0.67 -15.45
CA VAL A 9 18.70 -0.66 -14.82
C VAL A 9 17.29 -0.84 -14.28
N THR A 10 16.75 0.12 -13.53
CA THR A 10 15.40 0.01 -12.98
C THR A 10 14.33 0.08 -14.06
N GLY A 11 14.51 0.92 -15.08
CA GLY A 11 13.60 1.02 -16.22
C GLY A 11 13.55 -0.26 -17.06
N SER A 12 14.70 -0.84 -17.38
CA SER A 12 14.76 -2.11 -18.13
C SER A 12 14.18 -3.28 -17.33
N ALA A 13 14.44 -3.36 -16.02
CA ALA A 13 13.79 -4.33 -15.14
C ALA A 13 12.26 -4.16 -15.14
N GLY A 14 11.77 -2.92 -15.11
CA GLY A 14 10.33 -2.62 -15.22
C GLY A 14 9.71 -3.12 -16.52
N ILE A 15 10.39 -2.95 -17.66
CA ILE A 15 9.94 -3.46 -18.96
C ILE A 15 9.87 -4.99 -18.96
N LEU A 16 10.87 -5.67 -18.37
CA LEU A 16 10.86 -7.13 -18.25
C LEU A 16 9.67 -7.62 -17.42
N VAL A 17 9.40 -6.99 -16.27
CA VAL A 17 8.24 -7.31 -15.44
C VAL A 17 6.94 -7.04 -16.20
N ALA A 18 6.83 -5.93 -16.92
CA ALA A 18 5.65 -5.62 -17.73
C ALA A 18 5.41 -6.67 -18.81
N ALA A 19 6.45 -7.16 -19.48
CA ALA A 19 6.33 -8.24 -20.45
C ALA A 19 5.86 -9.56 -19.78
N LEU A 20 6.42 -9.91 -18.62
CA LEU A 20 5.99 -11.09 -17.86
C LEU A 20 4.52 -11.01 -17.45
N VAL A 21 4.06 -9.84 -16.99
CA VAL A 21 2.65 -9.61 -16.65
C VAL A 21 1.79 -9.70 -17.91
N PHE A 22 2.20 -9.08 -19.00
CA PHE A 22 1.44 -9.08 -20.26
C PHE A 22 1.22 -10.49 -20.81
N PHE A 23 2.24 -11.36 -20.74
CA PHE A 23 2.14 -12.74 -21.25
C PHE A 23 1.61 -13.74 -20.21
N GLY A 24 1.89 -13.53 -18.93
CA GLY A 24 1.60 -14.49 -17.86
C GLY A 24 0.32 -14.21 -17.07
N VAL A 25 -0.12 -12.96 -16.97
CA VAL A 25 -1.32 -12.59 -16.21
C VAL A 25 -2.52 -12.55 -17.13
N ARG A 26 -3.37 -13.57 -17.00
CA ARG A 26 -4.66 -13.61 -17.66
C ARG A 26 -5.65 -12.79 -16.84
N GLU A 27 -6.03 -11.63 -17.35
CA GLU A 27 -7.07 -10.79 -16.74
C GLU A 27 -8.38 -11.60 -16.63
N PRO A 28 -8.90 -11.87 -15.43
CA PRO A 28 -10.19 -12.52 -15.27
C PRO A 28 -11.29 -11.60 -15.83
N ARG A 29 -12.38 -12.19 -16.34
CA ARG A 29 -13.52 -11.38 -16.78
C ARG A 29 -14.05 -10.59 -15.57
N ARG A 30 -14.28 -9.28 -15.76
CA ARG A 30 -14.81 -8.37 -14.72
C ARG A 30 -15.98 -9.02 -13.98
N GLY A 31 -15.88 -9.08 -12.64
CA GLY A 31 -16.90 -9.69 -11.77
C GLY A 31 -16.64 -11.15 -11.37
N GLN A 32 -15.65 -11.86 -11.93
CA GLN A 32 -15.39 -13.27 -11.57
C GLN A 32 -14.56 -13.47 -10.29
N ALA A 33 -13.84 -12.46 -9.81
CA ALA A 33 -12.98 -12.57 -8.62
C ALA A 33 -13.74 -12.40 -7.29
N GLU A 34 -14.98 -11.90 -7.33
CA GLU A 34 -15.81 -11.69 -6.16
C GLU A 34 -16.91 -12.77 -6.10
N PRO A 35 -16.94 -13.63 -5.06
CA PRO A 35 -17.97 -14.68 -4.92
C PRO A 35 -19.41 -14.13 -4.91
N GLU A 36 -19.58 -12.89 -4.45
CA GLU A 36 -20.87 -12.17 -4.41
C GLU A 36 -21.36 -11.74 -5.82
N MET A 37 -20.49 -11.79 -6.83
CA MET A 37 -20.75 -11.35 -8.21
C MET A 37 -20.76 -12.52 -9.21
N ALA A 38 -20.57 -13.76 -8.73
CA ALA A 38 -20.64 -14.97 -9.54
C ALA A 38 -22.07 -15.18 -10.06
N GLY A 39 -22.28 -14.93 -11.36
CA GLY A 39 -23.58 -15.10 -12.03
C GLY A 39 -24.31 -13.81 -12.39
N LEU A 40 -23.76 -12.64 -12.06
CA LEU A 40 -24.25 -11.37 -12.60
C LEU A 40 -23.64 -11.16 -13.98
N GLU A 41 -24.37 -11.54 -15.02
CA GLU A 41 -24.02 -11.21 -16.41
C GLU A 41 -23.95 -9.69 -16.57
N GLU A 42 -22.76 -9.24 -16.98
CA GLU A 42 -22.44 -7.85 -17.31
C GLU A 42 -22.73 -6.83 -16.21
N LEU A 43 -21.72 -6.59 -15.38
CA LEU A 43 -21.54 -5.28 -14.78
C LEU A 43 -21.26 -4.29 -15.90
N SER A 44 -22.33 -3.80 -16.53
CA SER A 44 -22.31 -2.58 -17.33
C SER A 44 -21.52 -1.55 -16.54
N SER A 45 -20.62 -0.82 -17.20
CA SER A 45 -19.80 0.24 -16.61
C SER A 45 -20.66 1.10 -15.68
N THR A 46 -20.65 0.82 -14.38
CA THR A 46 -21.41 1.59 -13.40
C THR A 46 -20.71 2.93 -13.34
N ARG A 47 -21.23 3.89 -14.10
CA ARG A 47 -20.78 5.27 -14.07
C ARG A 47 -20.89 5.74 -12.62
N ILE A 48 -19.93 6.55 -12.19
CA ILE A 48 -19.87 7.07 -10.82
C ILE A 48 -21.24 7.65 -10.44
N ASP A 49 -21.91 7.05 -9.47
CA ASP A 49 -23.15 7.58 -8.91
C ASP A 49 -22.80 8.70 -7.93
N TRP A 50 -22.97 9.94 -8.39
CA TRP A 50 -22.77 11.13 -7.58
C TRP A 50 -23.70 11.20 -6.35
N GLY A 51 -24.85 10.50 -6.38
CA GLY A 51 -25.73 10.33 -5.23
C GLY A 51 -25.07 9.51 -4.13
N ALA A 52 -24.48 8.37 -4.49
CA ALA A 52 -23.70 7.52 -3.57
C ALA A 52 -22.49 8.27 -2.98
N VAL A 53 -21.75 9.02 -3.80
CA VAL A 53 -20.61 9.84 -3.35
C VAL A 53 -21.05 10.88 -2.31
N LYS A 54 -22.12 11.63 -2.57
CA LYS A 54 -22.68 12.59 -1.61
C LYS A 54 -23.17 11.89 -0.34
N GLY A 55 -23.73 10.69 -0.46
CA GLY A 55 -24.14 9.86 0.68
C GLY A 55 -22.96 9.45 1.57
N LEU A 56 -21.83 9.08 0.98
CA LEU A 56 -20.59 8.77 1.69
C LEU A 56 -20.02 9.99 2.42
N LEU A 57 -19.96 11.15 1.75
CA LEU A 57 -19.43 12.39 2.34
C LEU A 57 -20.27 12.91 3.52
N LYS A 58 -21.54 12.52 3.62
CA LYS A 58 -22.40 12.85 4.78
C LYS A 58 -22.11 11.98 6.00
N LYS A 59 -21.40 10.85 5.85
CA LYS A 59 -21.10 9.97 6.99
C LYS A 59 -19.88 10.51 7.76
N PRO A 60 -20.02 10.85 9.06
CA PRO A 60 -18.91 11.40 9.83
C PRO A 60 -17.73 10.43 9.93
N SER A 61 -17.99 9.12 10.03
CA SER A 61 -16.97 8.08 10.05
C SER A 61 -16.09 8.09 8.79
N PHE A 62 -16.68 8.37 7.62
CA PHE A 62 -15.93 8.45 6.37
C PHE A 62 -15.01 9.67 6.33
N LEU A 63 -15.50 10.82 6.82
CA LEU A 63 -14.69 12.03 6.93
C LEU A 63 -13.53 11.87 7.91
N VAL A 64 -13.75 11.20 9.04
CA VAL A 64 -12.69 10.90 10.02
C VAL A 64 -11.64 9.97 9.41
N LEU A 65 -12.05 8.93 8.66
CA LEU A 65 -11.11 8.05 7.95
C LEU A 65 -10.28 8.82 6.91
N LEU A 66 -10.91 9.71 6.14
CA LEU A 66 -10.20 10.55 5.17
C LEU A 66 -9.20 11.48 5.86
N ALA A 67 -9.61 12.13 6.95
CA ALA A 67 -8.74 13.01 7.72
C ALA A 67 -7.58 12.22 8.33
N GLN A 68 -7.83 11.06 8.93
CA GLN A 68 -6.80 10.19 9.50
C GLN A 68 -5.82 9.69 8.43
N GLY A 69 -6.29 9.30 7.24
CA GLY A 69 -5.43 8.93 6.13
C GLY A 69 -4.57 10.09 5.62
N PHE A 70 -5.16 11.28 5.55
CA PHE A 70 -4.44 12.50 5.17
C PHE A 70 -3.34 12.83 6.19
N PHE A 71 -3.68 13.01 7.47
CA PHE A 71 -2.72 13.33 8.52
C PHE A 71 -1.70 12.21 8.74
N GLY A 72 -2.12 10.94 8.66
CA GLY A 72 -1.24 9.79 8.80
C GLY A 72 -0.20 9.67 7.68
N SER A 73 -0.46 10.23 6.51
CA SER A 73 0.51 10.23 5.40
C SER A 73 1.72 11.13 5.67
N PHE A 74 1.58 12.21 6.46
CA PHE A 74 2.67 13.16 6.69
C PHE A 74 3.84 12.56 7.47
N PRO A 75 3.65 11.96 8.66
CA PRO A 75 4.75 11.37 9.40
C PRO A 75 5.47 10.30 8.59
N TRP A 76 4.72 9.48 7.86
CA TRP A 76 5.29 8.42 7.03
C TRP A 76 6.21 8.98 5.93
N GLN A 77 5.76 10.01 5.22
CA GLN A 77 6.56 10.63 4.17
C GLN A 77 7.78 11.36 4.74
N VAL A 78 7.61 12.08 5.86
CA VAL A 78 8.73 12.74 6.54
C VAL A 78 9.78 11.71 6.93
N LEU A 79 9.38 10.59 7.54
CA LEU A 79 10.31 9.52 7.90
C LEU A 79 11.08 9.03 6.68
N ILE A 80 10.42 8.65 5.59
CA ILE A 80 11.11 8.10 4.40
C ILE A 80 12.15 9.08 3.83
N PHE A 81 11.83 10.36 3.72
CA PHE A 81 12.74 11.34 3.13
C PHE A 81 13.83 11.83 4.09
N TRP A 82 13.52 11.99 5.38
CA TRP A 82 14.47 12.50 6.36
C TRP A 82 15.36 11.43 6.96
N PHE A 83 15.01 10.14 6.89
CA PHE A 83 15.80 9.11 7.56
C PHE A 83 17.22 9.00 7.01
N PHE A 84 17.39 9.04 5.69
CA PHE A 84 18.72 9.05 5.06
C PHE A 84 19.53 10.27 5.51
N ARG A 85 18.92 11.46 5.45
CA ARG A 85 19.54 12.70 5.90
C ARG A 85 19.92 12.67 7.38
N TYR A 86 19.06 12.11 8.24
CA TYR A 86 19.33 11.96 9.67
C TYR A 86 20.52 11.03 9.93
N LEU A 87 20.62 9.91 9.21
CA LEU A 87 21.78 9.03 9.32
C LEU A 87 23.07 9.70 8.84
N GLU A 88 23.02 10.45 7.75
CA GLU A 88 24.19 11.14 7.20
C GLU A 88 24.62 12.35 8.05
N GLU A 89 23.70 13.24 8.41
CA GLU A 89 24.01 14.50 9.11
C GLU A 89 24.20 14.33 10.62
N GLU A 90 23.32 13.58 11.30
CA GLU A 90 23.34 13.47 12.77
C GLU A 90 24.15 12.26 13.26
N ARG A 91 24.17 11.17 12.50
CA ARG A 91 24.96 9.97 12.84
C ARG A 91 26.31 9.90 12.12
N GLY A 92 26.56 10.81 11.17
CA GLY A 92 27.81 10.86 10.42
C GLY A 92 28.04 9.66 9.50
N TYR A 93 26.97 8.98 9.08
CA TYR A 93 27.10 7.81 8.21
C TYR A 93 27.48 8.24 6.80
N THR A 94 28.26 7.41 6.11
CA THR A 94 28.43 7.56 4.66
C THR A 94 27.15 7.14 3.93
N ALA A 95 26.96 7.63 2.70
CA ALA A 95 25.78 7.30 1.90
C ALA A 95 25.60 5.77 1.71
N ASP A 96 26.70 5.04 1.56
CA ASP A 96 26.68 3.58 1.41
C ASP A 96 26.25 2.88 2.72
N GLU A 97 26.74 3.34 3.87
CA GLU A 97 26.35 2.80 5.19
C GLU A 97 24.88 3.09 5.50
N ALA A 98 24.40 4.30 5.19
CA ALA A 98 22.99 4.66 5.33
C ALA A 98 22.09 3.79 4.45
N MET A 99 22.49 3.53 3.21
CA MET A 99 21.78 2.64 2.29
C MET A 99 21.70 1.20 2.82
N VAL A 100 22.82 0.62 3.27
CA VAL A 100 22.85 -0.75 3.83
C VAL A 100 21.96 -0.84 5.08
N THR A 101 22.06 0.15 5.97
CA THR A 101 21.24 0.20 7.20
C THR A 101 19.74 0.20 6.86
N MET A 102 19.34 0.97 5.84
CA MET A 102 17.95 1.03 5.39
C MET A 102 17.45 -0.29 4.80
N ILE A 103 18.26 -0.98 4.00
CA ILE A 103 17.91 -2.30 3.47
C ILE A 103 17.66 -3.27 4.61
N VAL A 104 18.54 -3.30 5.61
CA VAL A 104 18.40 -4.15 6.79
C VAL A 104 17.16 -3.78 7.61
N ALA A 105 16.81 -2.49 7.71
CA ALA A 105 15.63 -2.03 8.43
C ALA A 105 14.29 -2.37 7.72
N ILE A 106 14.27 -2.38 6.39
CA ILE A 106 13.07 -2.69 5.60
C ILE A 106 12.66 -4.17 5.73
N VAL A 107 13.62 -5.09 5.92
CA VAL A 107 13.32 -6.53 6.08
C VAL A 107 12.40 -6.82 7.27
N PRO A 108 12.74 -6.45 8.53
CA PRO A 108 11.85 -6.69 9.67
C PRO A 108 10.56 -5.86 9.58
N LEU A 109 10.58 -4.67 8.98
CA LEU A 109 9.38 -3.88 8.70
C LEU A 109 8.41 -4.67 7.78
N SER A 110 8.94 -5.27 6.72
CA SER A 110 8.18 -6.08 5.77
C SER A 110 7.58 -7.33 6.43
N ILE A 111 8.36 -7.99 7.28
CA ILE A 111 7.87 -9.11 8.10
C ILE A 111 6.76 -8.62 9.05
N GLY A 112 6.95 -7.46 9.67
CA GLY A 112 5.95 -6.82 10.53
C GLY A 112 4.63 -6.55 9.81
N TYR A 113 4.67 -6.11 8.54
CA TYR A 113 3.45 -5.95 7.74
C TYR A 113 2.73 -7.28 7.49
N PHE A 114 3.46 -8.34 7.17
CA PHE A 114 2.86 -9.66 6.95
C PHE A 114 2.24 -10.21 8.25
N LEU A 115 2.97 -10.13 9.36
CA LEU A 115 2.49 -10.57 10.66
C LEU A 115 1.31 -9.73 11.16
N GLY A 116 1.37 -8.41 11.01
CA GLY A 116 0.28 -7.51 11.35
C GLY A 116 -0.99 -7.80 10.55
N GLY A 117 -0.86 -8.08 9.25
CA GLY A 117 -1.96 -8.51 8.40
C GLY A 117 -2.55 -9.85 8.85
N ALA A 118 -1.71 -10.86 9.10
CA ALA A 118 -2.15 -12.18 9.55
C ALA A 118 -2.86 -12.14 10.91
N VAL A 119 -2.33 -11.33 11.84
CA VAL A 119 -2.95 -11.07 13.14
C VAL A 119 -4.29 -10.35 12.96
N GLY A 120 -4.35 -9.33 12.10
CA GLY A 120 -5.58 -8.62 11.76
C GLY A 120 -6.67 -9.55 11.22
N ASP A 121 -6.32 -10.43 10.29
CA ASP A 121 -7.23 -11.43 9.72
C ASP A 121 -7.68 -12.48 10.74
N PHE A 122 -6.78 -12.91 11.63
CA PHE A 122 -7.11 -13.82 12.72
C PHE A 122 -8.16 -13.22 13.67
N PHE A 123 -8.01 -11.94 14.04
CA PHE A 123 -9.00 -11.25 14.88
C PHE A 123 -10.30 -10.93 14.12
N PHE A 124 -10.23 -10.67 12.81
CA PHE A 124 -11.43 -10.45 11.98
C PHE A 124 -12.34 -11.67 11.90
N ARG A 125 -11.77 -12.89 11.89
CA ARG A 125 -12.55 -14.14 11.89
C ARG A 125 -13.42 -14.34 13.12
N ARG A 126 -13.18 -13.62 14.23
CA ARG A 126 -14.00 -13.75 15.45
C ARG A 126 -15.10 -12.70 15.61
N THR A 127 -15.03 -11.56 14.92
CA THR A 127 -16.11 -10.55 14.97
C THR A 127 -16.10 -9.67 13.71
N PRO A 128 -17.27 -9.33 13.11
CA PRO A 128 -17.35 -8.42 11.96
C PRO A 128 -16.85 -6.98 12.25
N ARG A 129 -16.62 -6.64 13.52
CA ARG A 129 -16.02 -5.39 14.00
C ARG A 129 -14.50 -5.46 14.19
N GLY A 130 -13.87 -6.61 13.91
CA GLY A 130 -12.44 -6.87 14.16
C GLY A 130 -11.50 -5.90 13.45
N ARG A 131 -11.83 -5.49 12.21
CA ARG A 131 -11.04 -4.50 11.43
C ARG A 131 -10.96 -3.13 12.10
N LEU A 132 -11.97 -2.75 12.88
CA LEU A 132 -12.02 -1.47 13.60
C LEU A 132 -11.23 -1.55 14.92
N LEU A 133 -11.27 -2.70 15.59
CA LEU A 133 -10.53 -2.92 16.85
C LEU A 133 -9.02 -3.02 16.60
N THR A 134 -8.60 -3.72 15.54
CA THR A 134 -7.17 -3.84 15.18
C THR A 134 -6.57 -2.51 14.74
N ALA A 135 -7.37 -1.62 14.13
CA ALA A 135 -6.95 -0.27 13.77
C ALA A 135 -6.91 0.70 14.97
N MET A 136 -7.55 0.37 16.10
CA MET A 136 -7.55 1.18 17.33
C MET A 136 -6.48 0.74 18.35
N THR A 137 -5.92 -0.47 18.21
CA THR A 137 -4.86 -0.99 19.09
C THR A 137 -3.44 -0.79 18.55
N GLY A 138 -3.30 -0.14 17.39
CA GLY A 138 -2.01 0.23 16.78
C GLY A 138 -1.77 1.73 16.89
#